data_AF-A0A101VW66-F1
#
_entry.id   AF-A0A101VW66-F1
#
_cell.length_a   1.000
_cell.length_b   1.000
_cell.length_c   1.000
_cell.angle_alpha   90.00
_cell.angle_beta   90.00
_cell.angle_gamma   90.00
#
_symmetry.space_group_name_H-M   'P 1'
#
loop_
_entity.id
_entity.type
_entity.pdbx_description
1 polymer ?
#
loop_
_entity_poly.entity_id
_entity_poly.type
_entity_poly.pdbx_seq_one_letter_code
_entity_poly.pdbx_strand_id
1 'polypeptide(L)'
;MEKYDTKENNNLLKRIANHLMINSSFLENLGLFHGKMGIVIFFYHYARFTNNPIYDEFAGKLLDEIFEEIHDNLPIDFENGYLGIGWGIEYLAEQKFVNGDTNDILEDIDKKVMERDIRRISDMSLNTGLEGIFHYVLARTHKNNDIIHLFDKEYLNDLSKAINHIDKRMMSNSLLSLIPHFHQYITLKPSNYNPLDYFASIYCDVILKNDKIYEWKLGLIDGCAGVGINRMSI
;
A
#
# COMPACT_ATOMS: atom_id res chain seq x y z
N MET A 1 -5.06 -25.90 10.17
CA MET A 1 -5.59 -25.54 8.84
C MET A 1 -6.90 -26.29 8.65
N GLU A 2 -8.01 -25.66 9.03
CA GLU A 2 -9.34 -26.14 8.63
C GLU A 2 -9.52 -25.85 7.13
N LYS A 3 -9.80 -26.91 6.36
CA LYS A 3 -10.32 -26.75 5.00
C LYS A 3 -11.71 -26.13 5.12
N TYR A 4 -11.81 -24.80 5.00
CA TYR A 4 -13.10 -24.16 4.75
C TYR A 4 -13.76 -24.84 3.55
N ASP A 5 -15.08 -25.07 3.63
CA ASP A 5 -15.85 -25.52 2.47
C ASP A 5 -15.64 -24.48 1.35
N THR A 6 -15.03 -24.92 0.24
CA THR A 6 -14.70 -24.06 -0.90
C THR A 6 -15.94 -23.30 -1.40
N LYS A 7 -17.13 -23.90 -1.25
CA LYS A 7 -18.40 -23.25 -1.61
C LYS A 7 -18.76 -22.08 -0.69
N GLU A 8 -18.55 -22.24 0.62
CA GLU A 8 -18.79 -21.20 1.61
C GLU A 8 -17.81 -20.03 1.43
N ASN A 9 -16.53 -20.33 1.17
CA ASN A 9 -15.52 -19.31 0.89
C ASN A 9 -15.87 -18.48 -0.34
N ASN A 10 -16.25 -19.14 -1.44
CA ASN A 10 -16.63 -18.46 -2.68
C ASN A 10 -17.88 -17.59 -2.51
N ASN A 11 -18.85 -18.04 -1.70
CA ASN A 11 -20.04 -17.25 -1.39
C ASN A 11 -19.69 -16.00 -0.57
N LEU A 12 -18.83 -16.14 0.44
CA LEU A 12 -18.34 -15.01 1.25
C LEU A 12 -17.61 -13.98 0.36
N LEU A 13 -16.66 -14.43 -0.46
CA LEU A 13 -15.93 -13.57 -1.38
C LEU A 13 -16.85 -12.79 -2.32
N LYS A 14 -17.87 -13.46 -2.88
CA LYS A 14 -18.86 -12.79 -3.73
C LYS A 14 -19.65 -11.72 -2.98
N ARG A 15 -20.01 -11.98 -1.72
CA ARG A 15 -20.74 -11.00 -0.89
C ARG A 15 -19.84 -9.81 -0.53
N ILE A 16 -18.56 -10.03 -0.25
CA ILE A 16 -17.56 -8.98 -0.03
C ILE A 16 -17.42 -8.13 -1.29
N ALA A 17 -17.19 -8.74 -2.45
CA ALA A 17 -17.04 -8.03 -3.71
C ALA A 17 -18.28 -7.17 -4.04
N ASN A 18 -19.48 -7.72 -3.89
CA ASN A 18 -20.71 -6.96 -4.09
C ASN A 18 -20.83 -5.76 -3.13
N HIS A 19 -20.48 -5.95 -1.85
CA HIS A 19 -20.52 -4.88 -0.86
C HIS A 19 -19.53 -3.76 -1.20
N LEU A 20 -18.29 -4.11 -1.54
CA LEU A 20 -17.26 -3.16 -1.96
C LEU A 20 -17.65 -2.42 -3.24
N MET A 21 -18.22 -3.11 -4.23
CA MET A 21 -18.62 -2.52 -5.51
C MET A 21 -19.74 -1.48 -5.34
N ILE A 22 -20.67 -1.71 -4.41
CA ILE A 22 -21.76 -0.75 -4.12
C ILE A 22 -21.23 0.46 -3.33
N ASN A 23 -20.28 0.27 -2.41
CA ASN A 23 -19.94 1.30 -1.42
C ASN A 23 -18.64 2.07 -1.69
N SER A 24 -17.77 1.57 -2.57
CA SER A 24 -16.44 2.16 -2.81
C SER A 24 -16.48 3.60 -3.38
N SER A 25 -17.41 3.90 -4.28
CA SER A 25 -17.57 5.25 -4.83
C SER A 25 -18.02 6.30 -3.80
N PHE A 26 -18.58 5.88 -2.67
CA PHE A 26 -18.96 6.77 -1.57
C PHE A 26 -17.86 6.96 -0.52
N LEU A 27 -16.72 6.27 -0.67
CA LEU A 27 -15.62 6.34 0.27
C LEU A 27 -14.70 7.52 -0.08
N GLU A 28 -14.73 8.57 0.74
CA GLU A 28 -13.90 9.77 0.52
C GLU A 28 -12.40 9.53 0.76
N ASN A 29 -12.04 8.52 1.54
CA ASN A 29 -10.65 8.21 1.83
C ASN A 29 -10.00 7.51 0.63
N LEU A 30 -8.91 8.07 0.11
CA LEU A 30 -8.17 7.54 -1.04
C LEU A 30 -7.07 6.52 -0.65
N GLY A 31 -6.66 6.52 0.62
CA GLY A 31 -5.49 5.81 1.11
C GLY A 31 -5.57 4.28 1.07
N LEU A 32 -4.49 3.66 1.54
CA LEU A 32 -4.26 2.22 1.41
C LEU A 32 -5.04 1.39 2.44
N PHE A 33 -4.99 1.76 3.72
CA PHE A 33 -5.49 0.90 4.80
C PHE A 33 -7.01 0.97 4.93
N HIS A 34 -7.55 2.18 4.78
CA HIS A 34 -8.97 2.46 5.02
C HIS A 34 -9.67 3.11 3.82
N GLY A 35 -8.95 3.30 2.71
CA GLY A 35 -9.42 4.03 1.53
C GLY A 35 -9.58 3.19 0.27
N LYS A 36 -9.88 3.89 -0.83
CA LYS A 36 -10.14 3.32 -2.17
C LYS A 36 -8.95 2.51 -2.69
N MET A 37 -7.69 2.91 -2.43
CA MET A 37 -6.51 2.17 -2.92
C MET A 37 -6.49 0.72 -2.43
N GLY A 38 -6.86 0.49 -1.16
CA GLY A 38 -6.98 -0.86 -0.62
C GLY A 38 -8.04 -1.71 -1.34
N ILE A 39 -9.13 -1.08 -1.76
CA ILE A 39 -10.22 -1.72 -2.49
C ILE A 39 -9.81 -2.04 -3.94
N VAL A 40 -9.05 -1.14 -4.58
CA VAL A 40 -8.44 -1.37 -5.91
C VAL A 40 -7.59 -2.63 -5.89
N ILE A 41 -6.69 -2.75 -4.90
CA ILE A 41 -5.85 -3.94 -4.76
C ILE A 41 -6.70 -5.21 -4.59
N PHE A 42 -7.76 -5.16 -3.77
CA PHE A 42 -8.68 -6.28 -3.62
C PHE A 42 -9.30 -6.69 -4.98
N PHE A 43 -9.82 -5.74 -5.77
CA PHE A 43 -10.52 -6.08 -7.01
C PHE A 43 -9.60 -6.61 -8.10
N TYR A 44 -8.36 -6.14 -8.19
CA TYR A 44 -7.37 -6.74 -9.09
C TYR A 44 -7.07 -8.20 -8.74
N HIS A 45 -6.87 -8.49 -7.44
CA HIS A 45 -6.72 -9.88 -6.99
C HIS A 45 -7.98 -10.70 -7.22
N TYR A 46 -9.16 -10.12 -6.97
CA TYR A 46 -10.43 -10.81 -7.15
C TYR A 46 -10.72 -11.10 -8.63
N ALA A 47 -10.35 -10.20 -9.54
CA ALA A 47 -10.41 -10.40 -10.98
C ALA A 47 -9.54 -11.58 -11.41
N ARG A 48 -8.29 -11.64 -10.93
CA ARG A 48 -7.36 -12.75 -11.18
C ARG A 48 -7.88 -14.06 -10.58
N PHE A 49 -8.38 -14.04 -9.35
CA PHE A 49 -8.90 -15.21 -8.64
C PHE A 49 -10.13 -15.81 -9.32
N THR A 50 -11.05 -14.96 -9.79
CA THR A 50 -12.29 -15.41 -10.47
C THR A 50 -12.14 -15.58 -11.98
N ASN A 51 -11.02 -15.12 -12.54
CA ASN A 51 -10.80 -14.98 -13.98
C ASN A 51 -11.95 -14.21 -14.67
N ASN A 52 -12.42 -13.12 -14.05
CA ASN A 52 -13.51 -12.31 -14.56
C ASN A 52 -13.04 -10.87 -14.82
N PRO A 53 -12.98 -10.43 -16.09
CA PRO A 53 -12.45 -9.12 -16.47
C PRO A 53 -13.31 -7.94 -16.01
N ILE A 54 -14.57 -8.16 -15.63
CA ILE A 54 -15.44 -7.09 -15.10
C ILE A 54 -14.85 -6.48 -13.82
N TYR A 55 -14.22 -7.30 -12.98
CA TYR A 55 -13.60 -6.81 -11.74
C TYR A 55 -12.28 -6.08 -12.01
N ASP A 56 -11.57 -6.44 -13.08
CA ASP A 56 -10.37 -5.73 -13.52
C ASP A 56 -10.73 -4.34 -14.06
N GLU A 57 -11.74 -4.26 -14.93
CA GLU A 57 -12.29 -2.98 -15.42
C GLU A 57 -12.80 -2.10 -14.27
N PHE A 58 -13.45 -2.69 -13.28
CA PHE A 58 -13.90 -1.97 -12.09
C PHE A 58 -12.73 -1.45 -11.24
N ALA A 59 -11.69 -2.27 -11.03
CA ALA A 59 -10.49 -1.85 -10.31
C ALA A 59 -9.79 -0.68 -11.02
N GLY A 60 -9.71 -0.73 -12.36
CA GLY A 60 -9.17 0.35 -13.18
C GLY A 60 -9.94 1.66 -13.01
N LYS A 61 -11.29 1.62 -13.06
CA LYS A 61 -12.13 2.82 -12.84
C LYS A 61 -11.94 3.41 -11.45
N LEU A 62 -11.87 2.59 -10.41
CA LEU A 62 -11.59 3.07 -9.05
C LEU A 62 -10.18 3.67 -8.93
N LEU A 63 -9.21 3.15 -9.67
CA LEU A 63 -7.86 3.71 -9.70
C LEU A 63 -7.85 5.07 -10.42
N ASP A 64 -8.57 5.21 -11.53
CA ASP A 64 -8.75 6.49 -12.22
C ASP A 64 -9.41 7.53 -11.30
N GLU A 65 -10.47 7.15 -10.56
CA GLU A 65 -11.10 8.02 -9.56
C GLU A 65 -10.10 8.50 -8.48
N ILE A 66 -9.20 7.62 -8.01
CA ILE A 66 -8.16 8.01 -7.05
C ILE A 66 -7.28 9.10 -7.64
N PHE A 67 -6.83 8.95 -8.89
CA PHE A 67 -6.00 9.96 -9.55
C PHE A 67 -6.73 11.29 -9.76
N GLU A 68 -8.03 11.25 -10.08
CA GLU A 68 -8.86 12.45 -10.24
C GLU A 68 -9.13 13.17 -8.91
N GLU A 69 -9.18 12.45 -7.80
CA GLU A 69 -9.51 12.98 -6.46
C GLU A 69 -8.29 13.37 -5.61
N ILE A 70 -7.06 13.02 -6.02
CA ILE A 70 -5.84 13.44 -5.30
C ILE A 70 -5.77 14.96 -5.19
N HIS A 71 -5.50 15.44 -3.98
CA HIS A 71 -5.42 16.86 -3.66
C HIS A 71 -4.38 17.16 -2.58
N ASP A 72 -3.91 18.41 -2.51
CA ASP A 72 -2.86 18.85 -1.59
C ASP A 72 -3.11 18.60 -0.09
N ASN A 73 -4.38 18.47 0.32
CA ASN A 73 -4.76 18.25 1.72
C ASN A 73 -4.66 16.78 2.19
N LEU A 74 -4.30 15.84 1.31
CA LEU A 74 -4.09 14.46 1.72
C LEU A 74 -2.93 14.38 2.73
N PRO A 75 -3.03 13.51 3.75
CA PRO A 75 -1.94 13.34 4.69
C PRO A 75 -0.71 12.74 4.00
N ILE A 76 0.48 13.07 4.49
CA ILE A 76 1.73 12.42 4.05
C ILE A 76 1.95 11.22 4.99
N ASP A 77 1.10 10.20 4.82
CA ASP A 77 1.10 8.98 5.62
C ASP A 77 0.84 7.73 4.78
N PHE A 78 1.05 6.56 5.36
CA PHE A 78 0.90 5.27 4.70
C PHE A 78 -0.54 4.74 4.80
N GLU A 79 -1.24 5.09 5.86
CA GLU A 79 -2.59 4.60 6.15
C GLU A 79 -3.65 5.21 5.21
N ASN A 80 -3.64 6.53 5.07
CA ASN A 80 -4.74 7.32 4.51
C ASN A 80 -4.32 8.22 3.33
N GLY A 81 -3.02 8.32 3.04
CA GLY A 81 -2.52 9.37 2.17
C GLY A 81 -1.45 8.96 1.17
N TYR A 82 -0.60 9.93 0.82
CA TYR A 82 0.32 9.88 -0.30
C TYR A 82 1.23 8.64 -0.31
N LEU A 83 1.80 8.26 0.84
CA LEU A 83 2.73 7.14 0.92
C LEU A 83 2.02 5.82 0.60
N GLY A 84 0.80 5.64 1.12
CA GLY A 84 0.01 4.43 0.89
C GLY A 84 -0.48 4.31 -0.54
N ILE A 85 -0.92 5.43 -1.13
CA ILE A 85 -1.34 5.49 -2.55
C ILE A 85 -0.18 5.12 -3.46
N GLY A 86 0.96 5.80 -3.28
CA GLY A 86 2.12 5.58 -4.14
C GLY A 86 2.77 4.20 -3.95
N TRP A 87 2.81 3.69 -2.71
CA TRP A 87 3.23 2.30 -2.45
C TRP A 87 2.26 1.29 -3.09
N GLY A 88 0.96 1.56 -3.04
CA GLY A 88 -0.07 0.75 -3.70
C GLY A 88 0.14 0.66 -5.21
N ILE A 89 0.50 1.76 -5.86
CA ILE A 89 0.80 1.80 -7.30
C ILE A 89 2.03 0.94 -7.64
N GLU A 90 3.12 1.06 -6.88
CA GLU A 90 4.29 0.19 -7.03
C GLU A 90 3.92 -1.29 -6.83
N TYR A 91 3.11 -1.61 -5.82
CA TYR A 91 2.62 -2.96 -5.59
C TYR A 91 1.81 -3.49 -6.79
N LEU A 92 0.89 -2.70 -7.35
CA LEU A 92 0.09 -3.07 -8.52
C LEU A 92 0.98 -3.32 -9.75
N ALA A 93 2.03 -2.51 -9.92
CA ALA A 93 3.01 -2.68 -10.99
C ALA A 93 3.84 -3.96 -10.80
N GLU A 94 4.31 -4.27 -9.59
CA GLU A 94 4.99 -5.55 -9.30
C GLU A 94 4.13 -6.76 -9.61
N GLN A 95 2.84 -6.68 -9.25
CA GLN A 95 1.87 -7.72 -9.54
C GLN A 95 1.52 -7.84 -11.03
N LYS A 96 1.93 -6.88 -11.87
CA LYS A 96 1.52 -6.77 -13.29
C LYS A 96 0.01 -6.60 -13.45
N PHE A 97 -0.64 -5.92 -12.50
CA PHE A 97 -2.05 -5.53 -12.63
C PHE A 97 -2.22 -4.28 -13.49
N VAL A 98 -1.26 -3.37 -13.41
CA VAL A 98 -1.25 -2.12 -14.19
C VAL A 98 -0.02 -2.08 -15.09
N ASN A 99 -0.18 -1.49 -16.26
CA ASN A 99 0.92 -1.17 -17.17
C ASN A 99 1.13 0.34 -17.16
N GLY A 100 2.37 0.79 -16.99
CA GLY A 100 2.70 2.20 -16.96
C GLY A 100 4.10 2.41 -16.40
N ASP A 101 4.70 3.55 -16.71
CA ASP A 101 5.92 3.97 -16.04
C ASP A 101 5.53 4.58 -14.69
N THR A 102 5.83 3.88 -13.59
CA THR A 102 5.52 4.37 -12.25
C THR A 102 6.31 5.64 -11.91
N ASN A 103 7.40 5.94 -12.63
CA ASN A 103 8.14 7.18 -12.44
C ASN A 103 7.35 8.41 -12.87
N ASP A 104 6.68 8.32 -14.01
CA ASP A 104 5.83 9.42 -14.51
C ASP A 104 4.58 9.57 -13.63
N ILE A 105 3.98 8.44 -13.24
CA ILE A 105 2.74 8.42 -12.44
C ILE A 105 2.97 9.00 -11.03
N LEU A 106 4.12 8.73 -10.42
CA LEU A 106 4.39 9.06 -9.02
C LEU A 106 5.23 10.32 -8.83
N GLU A 107 5.63 11.02 -9.90
CA GLU A 107 6.53 12.17 -9.81
C GLU A 107 6.01 13.28 -8.86
N ASP A 108 4.72 13.61 -8.94
CA ASP A 108 4.14 14.64 -8.08
C ASP A 108 3.93 14.17 -6.63
N ILE A 109 3.70 12.87 -6.44
CA ILE A 109 3.68 12.25 -5.10
C ILE A 109 5.11 12.28 -4.51
N ASP A 110 6.14 11.94 -5.28
CA ASP A 110 7.55 12.00 -4.87
C ASP A 110 7.90 13.40 -4.37
N LYS A 111 7.54 14.45 -5.13
CA LYS A 111 7.72 15.85 -4.72
C LYS A 111 6.98 16.17 -3.42
N LYS A 112 5.72 15.77 -3.32
CA LYS A 112 4.89 16.05 -2.14
C LYS A 112 5.44 15.40 -0.88
N VAL A 113 5.92 14.15 -0.99
CA VAL A 113 6.54 13.42 0.12
C VAL A 113 7.80 14.13 0.61
N MET A 114 8.60 14.70 -0.30
CA MET A 114 9.81 15.46 0.07
C MET A 114 9.53 16.76 0.84
N GLU A 115 8.30 17.29 0.84
CA GLU A 115 7.92 18.43 1.68
C GLU A 115 7.92 18.08 3.18
N ARG A 116 7.88 16.79 3.54
CA ARG A 116 7.87 16.32 4.92
C ARG A 116 9.27 16.38 5.53
N ASP A 117 9.46 17.24 6.53
CA ASP A 117 10.73 17.30 7.29
C ASP A 117 10.93 16.05 8.17
N ILE A 118 11.60 15.05 7.61
CA ILE A 118 11.92 13.77 8.24
C ILE A 118 12.74 13.88 9.53
N ARG A 119 13.48 14.99 9.73
CA ARG A 119 14.29 15.19 10.95
C ARG A 119 13.44 15.47 12.19
N ARG A 120 12.16 15.82 11.97
CA ARG A 120 11.21 16.19 13.05
C ARG A 120 10.21 15.08 13.34
N ILE A 121 10.32 13.93 12.69
CA ILE A 121 9.41 12.81 12.89
C ILE A 121 9.82 12.07 14.16
N SER A 122 8.94 12.09 15.16
CA SER A 122 9.06 11.27 16.37
C SER A 122 8.26 9.97 16.29
N ASP A 123 7.29 9.90 15.39
CA ASP A 123 6.48 8.71 15.16
C ASP A 123 7.23 7.70 14.28
N MET A 124 7.42 6.49 14.79
CA MET A 124 8.13 5.41 14.11
C MET A 124 7.18 4.37 13.50
N SER A 125 5.87 4.60 13.57
CA SER A 125 4.85 3.67 13.07
C SER A 125 4.84 3.59 11.54
N LEU A 126 4.31 2.47 11.03
CA LEU A 126 3.98 2.29 9.62
C LEU A 126 2.94 3.32 9.16
N ASN A 127 1.86 3.42 9.93
CA ASN A 127 0.66 4.16 9.58
C ASN A 127 0.94 5.64 9.26
N THR A 128 1.61 6.34 10.17
CA THR A 128 1.79 7.81 10.12
C THR A 128 3.22 8.28 10.28
N GLY A 129 4.14 7.34 10.51
CA GLY A 129 5.50 7.63 10.94
C GLY A 129 6.57 7.30 9.91
N LEU A 130 7.79 7.17 10.44
CA LEU A 130 9.01 6.97 9.66
C LEU A 130 8.98 5.65 8.85
N GLU A 131 8.36 4.59 9.37
CA GLU A 131 8.31 3.29 8.69
C GLU A 131 7.55 3.37 7.37
N GLY A 132 6.43 4.09 7.31
CA GLY A 132 5.71 4.33 6.07
C GLY A 132 6.55 5.06 5.01
N ILE A 133 7.38 6.02 5.43
CA ILE A 133 8.29 6.75 4.54
C ILE A 133 9.36 5.80 3.98
N PHE A 134 9.92 4.92 4.80
CA PHE A 134 10.90 3.94 4.33
C PHE A 134 10.30 2.98 3.31
N HIS A 135 9.09 2.47 3.56
CA HIS A 135 8.38 1.64 2.59
C HIS A 135 8.19 2.34 1.25
N TYR A 136 7.74 3.59 1.27
CA TYR A 136 7.53 4.37 0.06
C TYR A 136 8.84 4.61 -0.71
N VAL A 137 9.87 5.15 -0.05
CA VAL A 137 11.16 5.47 -0.68
C VAL A 137 11.81 4.20 -1.25
N LEU A 138 11.77 3.08 -0.53
CA LEU A 138 12.31 1.82 -1.02
C LEU A 138 11.51 1.24 -2.19
N ALA A 139 10.18 1.32 -2.15
CA ALA A 139 9.33 0.91 -3.27
C ALA A 139 9.66 1.70 -4.55
N ARG A 140 9.87 3.02 -4.44
CA ARG A 140 10.24 3.86 -5.60
C ARG A 140 11.65 3.58 -6.14
N THR A 141 12.56 3.09 -5.29
CA THR A 141 13.99 3.00 -5.61
C THR A 141 14.51 1.61 -5.91
N HIS A 142 13.69 0.56 -5.73
CA HIS A 142 14.15 -0.82 -5.90
C HIS A 142 14.38 -1.28 -7.34
N LYS A 143 13.79 -0.60 -8.33
CA LYS A 143 13.88 -0.98 -9.77
C LYS A 143 14.81 -0.12 -10.60
N ASN A 144 15.09 1.11 -10.16
CA ASN A 144 15.72 2.10 -11.01
C ASN A 144 17.24 2.11 -10.80
N ASN A 145 18.01 2.09 -11.88
CA ASN A 145 19.47 2.31 -11.84
C ASN A 145 19.82 3.78 -12.11
N ASP A 146 18.99 4.50 -12.88
CA ASP A 146 19.21 5.90 -13.28
C ASP A 146 18.28 6.86 -12.50
N ILE A 147 18.54 6.96 -11.20
CA ILE A 147 17.69 7.61 -10.17
C ILE A 147 18.11 9.07 -9.92
N ILE A 148 18.55 9.81 -10.93
CA ILE A 148 19.09 11.16 -10.68
C ILE A 148 17.96 12.13 -10.21
N HIS A 149 16.69 11.73 -10.27
CA HIS A 149 15.55 12.66 -10.13
C HIS A 149 14.40 12.28 -9.18
N LEU A 150 14.34 11.08 -8.57
CA LEU A 150 13.17 10.73 -7.73
C LEU A 150 13.18 11.44 -6.37
N PHE A 151 14.29 11.31 -5.64
CA PHE A 151 14.51 12.00 -4.38
C PHE A 151 15.82 12.74 -4.43
N ASP A 152 15.83 13.98 -3.93
CA ASP A 152 17.06 14.74 -3.85
C ASP A 152 18.02 14.14 -2.81
N LYS A 153 19.31 14.51 -2.95
CA LYS A 153 20.36 13.98 -2.07
C LYS A 153 20.21 14.45 -0.62
N GLU A 154 19.61 15.62 -0.39
CA GLU A 154 19.43 16.18 0.95
C GLU A 154 18.39 15.37 1.72
N TYR A 155 17.25 15.07 1.08
CA TYR A 155 16.19 14.23 1.61
C TYR A 155 16.69 12.83 1.97
N LEU A 156 17.41 12.17 1.06
CA LEU A 156 17.98 10.84 1.33
C LEU A 156 19.00 10.85 2.46
N ASN A 157 19.83 11.89 2.54
CA ASN A 157 20.80 12.06 3.61
C ASN A 157 20.12 12.31 4.97
N ASP A 158 19.07 13.13 4.99
CA ASP A 158 18.32 13.39 6.21
C ASP A 158 17.56 12.12 6.67
N LEU A 159 17.16 11.23 5.76
CA LEU A 159 16.54 9.94 6.09
C LEU A 159 17.58 9.00 6.72
N SER A 160 18.80 8.99 6.18
CA SER A 160 19.93 8.26 6.75
C SER A 160 20.29 8.76 8.15
N LYS A 161 20.28 10.07 8.38
CA LYS A 161 20.51 10.64 9.71
C LYS A 161 19.38 10.26 10.68
N ALA A 162 18.12 10.39 10.25
CA ALA A 162 16.97 10.08 11.08
C ALA A 162 17.08 8.66 11.66
N ILE A 163 17.40 7.67 10.83
CA ILE A 163 17.50 6.27 11.29
C ILE A 163 18.73 6.00 12.17
N ASN A 164 19.84 6.70 11.93
CA ASN A 164 21.07 6.55 12.73
C ASN A 164 20.98 7.22 14.11
N HIS A 165 20.09 8.21 14.27
CA HIS A 165 19.86 8.89 15.55
C HIS A 165 18.86 8.18 16.46
N ILE A 166 18.07 7.23 15.93
CA ILE A 166 17.10 6.48 16.70
C ILE A 166 17.78 5.29 17.38
N ASP A 167 17.51 5.10 18.67
CA ASP A 167 17.91 3.87 19.36
C ASP A 167 17.18 2.69 18.73
N LYS A 168 17.92 1.73 18.15
CA LYS A 168 17.36 0.53 17.51
C LYS A 168 16.38 -0.24 18.40
N ARG A 169 16.51 -0.14 19.73
CA ARG A 169 15.59 -0.77 20.69
C ARG A 169 14.18 -0.15 20.70
N MET A 170 14.02 1.04 20.13
CA MET A 170 12.74 1.73 20.00
C MET A 170 12.03 1.44 18.67
N MET A 171 12.70 0.74 17.74
CA MET A 171 12.20 0.49 16.39
C MET A 171 11.39 -0.80 16.33
N SER A 172 10.34 -0.82 15.51
CA SER A 172 9.61 -2.05 15.21
C SER A 172 10.52 -3.04 14.46
N ASN A 173 10.24 -4.35 14.55
CA ASN A 173 10.96 -5.35 13.76
C ASN A 173 10.80 -5.10 12.24
N SER A 174 9.63 -4.61 11.82
CA SER A 174 9.34 -4.25 10.44
C SER A 174 10.28 -3.13 9.97
N LEU A 175 10.33 -2.01 10.69
CA LEU A 175 11.24 -0.90 10.39
C LEU A 175 12.72 -1.32 10.42
N LEU A 176 13.13 -2.15 11.38
CA LEU A 176 14.49 -2.70 11.43
C LEU A 176 14.83 -3.52 10.18
N SER A 177 13.86 -4.22 9.59
CA SER A 177 14.05 -5.01 8.37
C SER A 177 14.27 -4.14 7.13
N LEU A 178 13.82 -2.87 7.13
CA LEU A 178 13.97 -1.94 6.01
C LEU A 178 15.37 -1.31 5.93
N ILE A 179 16.06 -1.18 7.08
CA ILE A 179 17.37 -0.53 7.18
C ILE A 179 18.42 -1.12 6.22
N PRO A 180 18.59 -2.45 6.13
CA PRO A 180 19.58 -3.03 5.22
C PRO A 180 19.28 -2.73 3.75
N HIS A 181 18.01 -2.72 3.35
CA HIS A 181 17.59 -2.37 1.98
C HIS A 181 17.95 -0.91 1.66
N PHE A 182 17.71 0.00 2.62
CA PHE A 182 18.06 1.40 2.45
C PHE A 182 19.58 1.62 2.40
N HIS A 183 20.35 0.94 3.26
CA HIS A 183 21.81 0.99 3.18
C HIS A 183 22.37 0.44 1.86
N GLN A 184 21.79 -0.65 1.34
CA GLN A 184 22.16 -1.18 0.03
C GLN A 184 21.86 -0.15 -1.08
N TYR A 185 20.69 0.49 -1.03
CA TYR A 185 20.31 1.53 -1.99
C TYR A 185 21.29 2.70 -1.99
N ILE A 186 21.63 3.27 -0.83
CA ILE A 186 22.52 4.45 -0.77
C ILE A 186 23.96 4.15 -1.16
N THR A 187 24.41 2.88 -1.07
CA THR A 187 25.82 2.49 -1.30
C THR A 187 26.07 1.87 -2.67
N LEU A 188 25.20 0.96 -3.11
CA LEU A 188 25.45 0.09 -4.26
C LEU A 188 24.46 0.32 -5.39
N LYS A 189 23.17 0.51 -5.09
CA LYS A 189 22.02 0.51 -6.03
C LYS A 189 21.94 -0.77 -6.92
N PRO A 190 20.74 -1.31 -7.20
CA PRO A 190 19.44 -1.05 -6.57
C PRO A 190 19.31 -1.74 -5.19
N SER A 191 18.22 -1.46 -4.44
CA SER A 191 17.91 -2.23 -3.22
C SER A 191 17.21 -3.54 -3.52
N ASN A 192 17.40 -4.56 -2.68
CA ASN A 192 16.63 -5.80 -2.71
C ASN A 192 15.21 -5.67 -2.09
N TYR A 193 14.67 -4.46 -1.96
CA TYR A 193 13.30 -4.27 -1.46
C TYR A 193 12.30 -4.74 -2.51
N ASN A 194 11.23 -5.41 -2.10
CA ASN A 194 10.12 -5.75 -2.98
C ASN A 194 8.80 -5.51 -2.23
N PRO A 195 7.90 -4.64 -2.72
CA PRO A 195 6.57 -4.43 -2.12
C PRO A 195 5.80 -5.74 -1.85
N LEU A 196 5.99 -6.77 -2.67
CA LEU A 196 5.30 -8.05 -2.52
C LEU A 196 5.63 -8.76 -1.21
N ASP A 197 6.87 -8.65 -0.73
CA ASP A 197 7.34 -9.33 0.49
C ASP A 197 6.69 -8.76 1.77
N TYR A 198 6.17 -7.53 1.68
CA TYR A 198 5.59 -6.80 2.81
C TYR A 198 4.06 -6.71 2.76
N PHE A 199 3.43 -7.06 1.63
CA PHE A 199 1.99 -6.92 1.50
C PHE A 199 1.21 -7.79 2.50
N ALA A 200 1.70 -9.00 2.79
CA ALA A 200 1.07 -9.91 3.73
C ALA A 200 1.01 -9.37 5.17
N SER A 201 1.87 -8.41 5.55
CA SER A 201 1.85 -7.79 6.87
C SER A 201 0.93 -6.56 6.97
N ILE A 202 0.30 -6.15 5.86
CA ILE A 202 -0.46 -4.89 5.76
C ILE A 202 -1.97 -5.10 5.95
N TYR A 203 -2.52 -6.25 5.57
CA TYR A 203 -3.97 -6.48 5.61
C TYR A 203 -4.41 -7.35 6.79
N CYS A 204 -5.71 -7.26 7.09
CA CYS A 204 -6.32 -7.91 8.25
C CYS A 204 -6.19 -9.45 8.21
N ASP A 205 -5.65 -10.02 9.29
CA ASP A 205 -5.65 -11.47 9.57
C ASP A 205 -6.87 -11.94 10.39
N VAL A 206 -7.78 -11.03 10.75
CA VAL A 206 -8.89 -11.32 11.67
C VAL A 206 -10.14 -11.74 10.91
N ILE A 207 -10.67 -12.91 11.27
CA ILE A 207 -12.00 -13.37 10.83
C ILE A 207 -13.06 -12.53 11.54
N LEU A 208 -13.76 -11.69 10.78
CA LEU A 208 -14.93 -10.96 11.27
C LEU A 208 -16.06 -11.96 11.56
N LYS A 209 -16.47 -12.04 12.83
CA LYS A 209 -17.33 -13.12 13.37
C LYS A 209 -18.83 -12.97 13.07
N ASN A 210 -19.25 -11.86 12.49
CA ASN A 210 -20.66 -11.56 12.23
C ASN A 210 -20.96 -11.61 10.73
N ASP A 211 -21.95 -12.40 10.33
CA ASP A 211 -22.37 -12.56 8.93
C ASP A 211 -22.92 -11.28 8.29
N LYS A 212 -23.12 -10.20 9.04
CA LYS A 212 -23.61 -8.92 8.52
C LYS A 212 -22.50 -8.10 7.86
N ILE A 213 -22.10 -8.51 6.65
CA ILE A 213 -21.06 -7.85 5.84
C ILE A 213 -21.33 -6.35 5.63
N TYR A 214 -22.60 -5.93 5.57
CA TYR A 214 -22.96 -4.51 5.42
C TYR A 214 -22.59 -3.62 6.62
N GLU A 215 -22.22 -4.22 7.76
CA GLU A 215 -21.71 -3.50 8.94
C GLU A 215 -20.16 -3.44 8.95
N TRP A 216 -19.49 -4.11 8.00
CA TRP A 216 -18.03 -4.19 7.97
C TRP A 216 -17.44 -2.93 7.34
N LYS A 217 -16.26 -2.52 7.81
CA LYS A 217 -15.48 -1.47 7.13
C LYS A 217 -15.03 -1.96 5.74
N LEU A 218 -14.69 -1.04 4.86
CA LEU A 218 -14.34 -1.38 3.47
C LEU A 218 -12.85 -1.73 3.27
N GLY A 219 -11.94 -1.09 4.00
CA GLY A 219 -10.50 -1.11 3.73
C GLY A 219 -9.77 -2.44 3.96
N LEU A 220 -8.45 -2.41 3.75
CA LEU A 220 -7.53 -3.54 3.97
C LEU A 220 -7.35 -3.86 5.45
N ILE A 221 -7.32 -2.85 6.31
CA ILE A 221 -7.22 -3.04 7.77
C ILE A 221 -8.61 -2.98 8.39
N ASP A 222 -8.92 -4.01 9.19
CA ASP A 222 -10.20 -4.21 9.87
C ASP A 222 -11.44 -4.15 8.95
N GLY A 223 -11.24 -4.34 7.65
CA GLY A 223 -12.28 -4.21 6.63
C GLY A 223 -12.38 -5.43 5.72
N CYS A 224 -13.46 -5.44 4.95
CA CYS A 224 -13.84 -6.57 4.12
C CYS A 224 -12.90 -6.80 2.93
N ALA A 225 -12.22 -5.77 2.42
CA ALA A 225 -11.17 -5.95 1.39
C ALA A 225 -10.02 -6.81 1.92
N GLY A 226 -9.52 -6.53 3.12
CA GLY A 226 -8.46 -7.32 3.75
C GLY A 226 -8.87 -8.77 4.04
N VAL A 227 -10.07 -8.96 4.59
CA VAL A 227 -10.65 -10.30 4.79
C VAL A 227 -10.74 -11.04 3.46
N GLY A 228 -11.22 -10.37 2.40
CA GLY A 228 -11.34 -10.96 1.08
C GLY A 228 -9.99 -11.39 0.51
N ILE A 229 -8.97 -10.57 0.66
CA ILE A 229 -7.59 -10.90 0.27
C ILE A 229 -7.08 -12.15 0.99
N ASN A 230 -7.23 -12.23 2.32
CA ASN A 230 -6.81 -13.38 3.10
C ASN A 230 -7.50 -14.67 2.62
N ARG A 231 -8.78 -14.60 2.25
CA ARG A 231 -9.56 -15.73 1.73
C ARG A 231 -9.16 -16.20 0.32
N MET A 232 -8.42 -15.40 -0.44
CA MET A 232 -7.91 -15.76 -1.76
C MET A 232 -6.55 -16.47 -1.72
N SER A 233 -5.86 -16.50 -0.56
CA SER A 233 -4.54 -17.13 -0.39
C SER A 233 -3.50 -16.68 -1.41
N ILE A 234 -3.42 -15.37 -1.64
CA ILE A 234 -2.50 -14.72 -2.59
C ILE A 234 -1.07 -14.59 -2.06
#